data_AF-A0A7C5IWE3-F1
#
_entry.id   AF-A0A7C5IWE3-F1
#
_cell.length_a   1.000
_cell.length_b   1.000
_cell.length_c   1.000
_cell.angle_alpha   90.00
_cell.angle_beta   90.00
_cell.angle_gamma   90.00
#
_symmetry.space_group_name_H-M   'P 1'
#
loop_
_entity.id
_entity.type
_entity.pdbx_description
1 polymer ?
#
loop_
_entity_poly.entity_id
_entity_poly.type
_entity_poly.pdbx_seq_one_letter_code
_entity_poly.pdbx_strand_id
1 'polypeptide(L)'
;MTAFSTNKKQAPGIAFPAGKCPADILRTFFLQFALLLGALVVFLVPATAQTVAYDLTTTSVLRINLPVSQAVTVTFSGAVEKIVSADPAIADAQPITSTSLYLVGRSFGTTTVNLYSAEGDPVGLLAVEVGVDTGDISRSIRAAIPSSNVRVDSVNGRVRLSGTVTDAVSMQKVLQIVEQYGSPAIVNTMTLVGGQQVNLEVRILEAQRDAGRQLGIQWGGDVGGVGVTIAGGPNAPAADAGSFASFITSVISGVSGVSLTATINALEAKSLVRTLAEPNLTTLSGVEASFLAGGQVPIRTNDVNGNSTLTYRDFGVRLVFTPAVLNDKRIQIQLTPEVSSIGGFTATGDPVFNTRTLDATVELRDGQSFAVAGLLQNDTNLNQNQLPWIGDIPVLGSLFKSSSFQKRDTELVVIVTPRLVQPATPGQVLASPLDASR
;
A
#
# COMPACT_ATOMS: atom_id res chain seq x y z
N MET A 1 13.57 41.95 -24.22
CA MET A 1 13.46 42.06 -25.68
C MET A 1 13.28 40.66 -26.23
N THR A 2 12.15 40.38 -26.90
CA THR A 2 11.84 39.19 -27.74
C THR A 2 11.96 37.78 -27.10
N ALA A 3 10.86 37.20 -26.61
CA ALA A 3 9.83 36.42 -27.32
C ALA A 3 10.25 34.96 -27.57
N PHE A 4 9.78 34.06 -26.69
CA PHE A 4 9.89 32.61 -26.82
C PHE A 4 8.75 32.07 -27.67
N SER A 5 9.14 31.31 -28.69
CA SER A 5 8.32 30.58 -29.64
C SER A 5 7.81 29.27 -29.02
N THR A 6 6.51 29.01 -29.14
CA THR A 6 5.98 27.64 -28.99
C THR A 6 4.95 27.36 -30.07
N ASN A 7 5.40 26.57 -31.05
CA ASN A 7 4.67 26.02 -32.18
C ASN A 7 3.77 24.86 -31.68
N LYS A 8 2.45 25.01 -31.84
CA LYS A 8 1.46 23.96 -31.52
C LYS A 8 1.00 23.29 -32.82
N LYS A 9 1.31 22.00 -32.93
CA LYS A 9 0.92 21.08 -34.01
C LYS A 9 -0.58 21.10 -34.29
N GLN A 10 -0.88 21.07 -35.59
CA GLN A 10 -2.18 20.85 -36.22
C GLN A 10 -2.77 19.47 -35.87
N ALA A 11 -4.11 19.42 -35.74
CA ALA A 11 -4.93 18.23 -35.92
C ALA A 11 -5.74 18.38 -37.23
N PRO A 12 -6.08 17.28 -37.93
CA PRO A 12 -6.49 17.30 -39.33
C PRO A 12 -7.95 17.74 -39.53
N GLY A 13 -8.17 18.41 -40.66
CA GLY A 13 -9.46 18.92 -41.10
C GLY A 13 -10.41 17.83 -41.60
N ILE A 14 -11.69 18.08 -41.35
CA ILE A 14 -12.82 17.35 -41.93
C ILE A 14 -13.50 18.32 -42.88
N ALA A 15 -13.42 18.04 -44.17
CA ALA A 15 -14.08 18.82 -45.21
C ALA A 15 -15.55 18.41 -45.32
N PHE A 16 -16.46 19.37 -45.33
CA PHE A 16 -17.85 19.21 -45.74
C PHE A 16 -18.11 19.95 -47.06
N PRO A 17 -18.90 19.38 -47.98
CA PRO A 17 -19.09 19.94 -49.31
C PRO A 17 -20.08 21.11 -49.33
N ALA A 18 -19.82 22.01 -50.27
CA ALA A 18 -20.59 23.21 -50.56
C ALA A 18 -22.03 22.90 -51.03
N GLY A 19 -23.01 23.60 -50.45
CA GLY A 19 -24.41 23.55 -50.86
C GLY A 19 -25.16 24.82 -50.46
N LYS A 20 -25.29 25.73 -51.43
CA LYS A 20 -26.18 26.90 -51.58
C LYS A 20 -27.10 27.27 -50.39
N CYS A 21 -26.94 28.50 -49.92
CA CYS A 21 -27.81 29.18 -48.95
C CYS A 21 -28.78 30.13 -49.68
N PRO A 22 -30.13 30.05 -49.49
CA PRO A 22 -31.03 31.12 -49.88
C PRO A 22 -31.19 32.12 -48.72
N ALA A 23 -31.14 33.40 -49.08
CA ALA A 23 -31.10 34.54 -48.19
C ALA A 23 -32.47 34.88 -47.58
N ASP A 24 -32.90 34.14 -46.55
CA ASP A 24 -34.15 34.49 -45.81
C ASP A 24 -34.10 34.27 -44.28
N ILE A 25 -32.94 33.93 -43.70
CA ILE A 25 -32.84 33.62 -42.25
C ILE A 25 -32.37 34.83 -41.41
N LEU A 26 -31.95 35.93 -42.04
CA LEU A 26 -31.32 37.04 -41.33
C LEU A 26 -32.29 38.04 -40.65
N ARG A 27 -33.60 37.94 -40.89
CA ARG A 27 -34.58 38.88 -40.32
C ARG A 27 -35.30 38.38 -39.06
N THR A 28 -35.25 37.08 -38.76
CA THR A 28 -35.99 36.50 -37.63
C THR A 28 -35.16 36.43 -36.33
N PHE A 29 -33.84 36.62 -36.41
CA PHE A 29 -32.95 36.55 -35.23
C PHE A 29 -32.87 37.86 -34.43
N PHE A 30 -33.23 39.01 -35.03
CA PHE A 30 -33.13 40.31 -34.34
C PHE A 30 -34.32 40.65 -33.44
N LEU A 31 -35.45 39.92 -33.56
CA LEU A 31 -36.62 40.16 -32.70
C LEU A 31 -36.68 39.28 -31.45
N GLN A 32 -35.87 38.23 -31.34
CA GLN A 32 -35.81 37.38 -30.15
C GLN A 32 -34.74 37.81 -29.14
N PHE A 33 -33.81 38.70 -29.50
CA PHE A 33 -32.76 39.17 -28.59
C PHE A 33 -33.17 40.36 -27.71
N ALA A 34 -34.30 41.02 -28.02
CA ALA A 34 -34.83 42.13 -27.24
C ALA A 34 -35.79 41.71 -26.10
N LEU A 35 -36.10 40.41 -26.00
CA LEU A 35 -37.02 39.83 -24.99
C LEU A 35 -36.28 38.95 -23.96
N LEU A 36 -34.97 39.19 -23.79
CA LEU A 36 -34.10 38.50 -22.84
C LEU A 36 -33.34 39.48 -21.91
N LEU A 37 -33.86 40.72 -21.80
CA LEU A 37 -33.33 41.76 -20.91
C LEU A 37 -34.31 42.14 -19.78
N GLY A 38 -35.24 41.24 -19.45
CA GLY A 38 -36.33 41.51 -18.51
C GLY A 38 -36.70 40.30 -17.65
N ALA A 39 -35.73 39.63 -17.03
CA ALA A 39 -35.95 38.74 -15.88
C ALA A 39 -34.61 38.21 -15.32
N LEU A 40 -33.71 39.11 -14.90
CA LEU A 40 -32.68 38.73 -13.92
C LEU A 40 -33.14 39.22 -12.55
N VAL A 41 -34.17 38.54 -12.01
CA VAL A 41 -34.46 38.63 -10.57
C VAL A 41 -33.36 37.81 -9.90
N VAL A 42 -32.36 38.50 -9.38
CA VAL A 42 -31.41 37.94 -8.42
C VAL A 42 -32.24 37.55 -7.21
N PHE A 43 -32.56 36.27 -7.07
CA PHE A 43 -33.02 35.72 -5.80
C PHE A 43 -31.85 35.83 -4.82
N LEU A 44 -31.81 36.93 -4.05
CA LEU A 44 -31.10 36.95 -2.77
C LEU A 44 -31.80 35.92 -1.88
N VAL A 45 -31.29 34.69 -1.88
CA VAL A 45 -31.66 33.72 -0.84
C VAL A 45 -30.98 34.22 0.44
N PRO A 46 -31.72 34.66 1.47
CA PRO A 46 -31.10 35.07 2.72
C PRO A 46 -30.37 33.87 3.32
N ALA A 47 -29.12 34.07 3.73
CA ALA A 47 -28.35 33.08 4.45
C ALA A 47 -29.12 32.69 5.72
N THR A 48 -29.63 31.46 5.74
CA THR A 48 -30.47 30.97 6.84
C THR A 48 -29.53 30.62 7.99
N ALA A 49 -29.55 31.42 9.05
CA ALA A 49 -28.91 31.05 10.31
C ALA A 49 -29.54 29.75 10.84
N GLN A 50 -28.76 28.87 11.45
CA GLN A 50 -29.31 27.67 12.08
C GLN A 50 -30.22 28.09 13.24
N THR A 51 -31.51 27.78 13.10
CA THR A 51 -32.54 28.03 14.12
C THR A 51 -33.02 26.71 14.70
N VAL A 52 -33.01 26.61 16.03
CA VAL A 52 -33.62 25.50 16.77
C VAL A 52 -34.93 25.99 17.38
N ALA A 53 -36.04 25.30 17.13
CA ALA A 53 -37.34 25.62 17.74
C ALA A 53 -37.54 24.80 19.02
N TYR A 54 -38.00 25.45 20.09
CA TYR A 54 -38.30 24.83 21.38
C TYR A 54 -39.72 25.19 21.84
N ASP A 55 -40.52 24.17 22.11
CA ASP A 55 -41.89 24.35 22.59
C ASP A 55 -41.95 24.28 24.12
N LEU A 56 -42.18 25.43 24.75
CA LEU A 56 -42.25 25.61 26.20
C LEU A 56 -43.50 24.95 26.83
N THR A 57 -44.49 24.56 26.03
CA THR A 57 -45.69 23.86 26.55
C THR A 57 -45.41 22.40 26.90
N THR A 58 -44.32 21.85 26.37
CA THR A 58 -43.84 20.51 26.70
C THR A 58 -42.80 20.63 27.81
N THR A 59 -43.00 19.97 28.95
CA THR A 59 -42.07 20.00 30.11
C THR A 59 -40.73 19.26 29.84
N SER A 60 -40.30 19.21 28.58
CA SER A 60 -39.17 18.42 28.11
C SER A 60 -37.88 19.25 28.12
N VAL A 61 -36.77 18.62 28.50
CA VAL A 61 -35.43 19.21 28.42
C VAL A 61 -34.96 19.18 26.96
N LEU A 62 -34.67 20.33 26.37
CA LEU A 62 -34.10 20.38 25.02
C LEU A 62 -32.58 20.21 25.08
N ARG A 63 -32.07 19.16 24.45
CA ARG A 63 -30.63 18.92 24.32
C ARG A 63 -30.08 19.61 23.07
N ILE A 64 -29.03 20.39 23.23
CA ILE A 64 -28.36 21.10 22.14
C ILE A 64 -26.86 20.72 22.16
N ASN A 65 -26.38 20.17 21.05
CA ASN A 65 -24.96 19.94 20.82
C ASN A 65 -24.42 21.12 20.05
N LEU A 66 -23.45 21.84 20.62
CA LEU A 66 -22.91 23.07 20.06
C LEU A 66 -21.39 22.96 19.90
N PRO A 67 -20.82 23.13 18.70
CA PRO A 67 -19.38 23.12 18.56
C PRO A 67 -18.74 24.32 19.27
N VAL A 68 -17.53 24.12 19.80
CA VAL A 68 -16.75 25.21 20.39
C VAL A 68 -16.54 26.34 19.36
N SER A 69 -16.67 27.58 19.81
CA SER A 69 -16.60 28.78 18.96
C SER A 69 -17.69 28.90 17.88
N GLN A 70 -18.74 28.08 17.95
CA GLN A 70 -19.95 28.23 17.15
C GLN A 70 -21.12 28.73 18.00
N ALA A 71 -22.14 29.22 17.30
CA ALA A 71 -23.35 29.73 17.91
C ALA A 71 -24.59 29.30 17.14
N VAL A 72 -25.69 29.17 17.87
CA VAL A 72 -27.00 28.80 17.31
C VAL A 72 -28.07 29.73 17.88
N THR A 73 -29.06 30.06 17.06
CA THR A 73 -30.24 30.80 17.53
C THR A 73 -31.30 29.81 17.97
N VAL A 74 -31.75 29.91 19.22
CA VAL A 74 -32.87 29.12 19.74
C VAL A 74 -34.11 30.02 19.75
N THR A 75 -35.22 29.50 19.25
CA THR A 75 -36.51 30.18 19.17
C THR A 75 -37.53 29.44 20.03
N PHE A 76 -38.42 30.18 20.68
CA PHE A 76 -39.36 29.67 21.69
C PHE A 76 -40.80 29.85 21.24
N SER A 77 -41.69 28.92 21.62
CA SER A 77 -43.14 29.03 21.37
C SER A 77 -43.85 30.07 22.26
N GLY A 78 -43.19 30.52 23.35
CA GLY A 78 -43.71 31.52 24.29
C GLY A 78 -42.65 32.51 24.75
N ALA A 79 -43.07 33.54 25.48
CA ALA A 79 -42.17 34.60 25.94
C ALA A 79 -41.28 34.13 27.11
N VAL A 80 -39.99 34.45 27.03
CA VAL A 80 -38.97 34.25 28.06
C VAL A 80 -38.42 35.61 28.46
N GLU A 81 -38.51 35.94 29.74
CA GLU A 81 -38.07 37.24 30.27
C GLU A 81 -36.63 37.17 30.80
N LYS A 82 -36.27 36.04 31.39
CA LYS A 82 -34.98 35.86 32.07
C LYS A 82 -34.31 34.55 31.66
N ILE A 83 -33.03 34.64 31.35
CA ILE A 83 -32.18 33.53 30.91
C ILE A 83 -31.00 33.44 31.88
N VAL A 84 -30.71 32.24 32.37
CA VAL A 84 -29.58 32.00 33.28
C VAL A 84 -28.79 30.79 32.81
N SER A 85 -27.56 31.03 32.34
CA SER A 85 -26.57 29.97 32.12
C SER A 85 -25.98 29.53 33.45
N ALA A 86 -25.98 28.22 33.72
CA ALA A 86 -25.37 27.65 34.92
C ALA A 86 -23.84 27.86 34.94
N ASP A 87 -23.20 27.71 33.78
CA ASP A 87 -21.79 28.02 33.58
C ASP A 87 -21.59 28.75 32.24
N PRO A 88 -21.49 30.10 32.25
CA PRO A 88 -21.24 30.91 31.06
C PRO A 88 -19.86 30.67 30.42
N ALA A 89 -18.88 30.10 31.14
CA ALA A 89 -17.58 29.79 30.57
C ALA A 89 -17.65 28.61 29.60
N ILE A 90 -18.63 27.72 29.76
CA ILE A 90 -18.92 26.60 28.86
C ILE A 90 -19.83 27.07 27.72
N ALA A 91 -21.03 27.56 28.05
CA ALA A 91 -21.97 28.10 27.06
C ALA A 91 -22.67 29.35 27.57
N ASP A 92 -22.64 30.39 26.74
CA ASP A 92 -23.21 31.70 27.05
C ASP A 92 -24.47 31.92 26.23
N ALA A 93 -25.56 32.29 26.90
CA ALA A 93 -26.87 32.47 26.29
C ALA A 93 -27.29 33.93 26.45
N GLN A 94 -27.49 34.61 25.32
CA GLN A 94 -27.85 36.02 25.28
C GLN A 94 -29.23 36.19 24.63
N PRO A 95 -30.19 36.89 25.27
CA PRO A 95 -31.49 37.15 24.66
C PRO A 95 -31.33 38.03 23.41
N ILE A 96 -32.03 37.67 22.34
CA ILE A 96 -32.18 38.52 21.15
C ILE A 96 -33.55 39.21 21.20
N THR A 97 -34.60 38.43 21.49
CA THR A 97 -35.99 38.88 21.64
C THR A 97 -36.65 38.10 22.78
N SER A 98 -37.90 38.44 23.14
CA SER A 98 -38.67 37.67 24.12
C SER A 98 -38.93 36.22 23.68
N THR A 99 -38.78 35.87 22.41
CA THR A 99 -39.00 34.52 21.88
C THR A 99 -37.77 33.92 21.21
N SER A 100 -36.58 34.51 21.40
CA SER A 100 -35.35 33.97 20.81
C SER A 100 -34.10 34.36 21.57
N LEU A 101 -33.16 33.42 21.69
CA LEU A 101 -31.83 33.67 22.24
C LEU A 101 -30.71 33.23 21.28
N TYR A 102 -29.55 33.82 21.49
CA TYR A 102 -28.28 33.44 20.88
C TYR A 102 -27.50 32.59 21.88
N LEU A 103 -27.17 31.36 21.52
CA LEU A 103 -26.40 30.44 22.36
C LEU A 103 -25.03 30.21 21.74
N VAL A 104 -23.96 30.51 22.48
CA VAL A 104 -22.57 30.43 22.02
C VAL A 104 -21.79 29.42 22.84
N GLY A 105 -21.10 28.49 22.17
CA GLY A 105 -20.20 27.53 22.81
C GLY A 105 -18.83 28.17 23.02
N ARG A 106 -18.40 28.34 24.27
CA ARG A 106 -17.13 28.98 24.62
C ARG A 106 -16.03 27.97 24.94
N SER A 107 -16.32 26.95 25.75
CA SER A 107 -15.35 25.92 26.12
C SER A 107 -16.00 24.55 26.24
N PHE A 108 -15.19 23.49 26.17
CA PHE A 108 -15.66 22.11 26.22
C PHE A 108 -16.35 21.79 27.54
N GLY A 109 -17.50 21.11 27.48
CA GLY A 109 -18.21 20.65 28.67
C GLY A 109 -19.71 20.56 28.48
N THR A 110 -20.41 20.24 29.56
CA THR A 110 -21.88 20.23 29.62
C THR A 110 -22.34 21.30 30.59
N THR A 111 -23.31 22.12 30.19
CA THR A 111 -23.92 23.14 31.04
C THR A 111 -25.42 23.19 30.77
N THR A 112 -26.16 23.90 31.61
CA THR A 112 -27.59 24.11 31.43
C THR A 112 -27.90 25.59 31.32
N VAL A 113 -28.91 25.91 30.52
CA VAL A 113 -29.48 27.25 30.42
C VAL A 113 -30.94 27.17 30.84
N ASN A 114 -31.25 27.80 31.97
CA ASN A 114 -32.60 27.88 32.51
C ASN A 114 -33.32 29.10 31.93
N LEU A 115 -34.58 28.90 31.55
CA LEU A 115 -35.46 29.92 30.99
C LEU A 115 -36.59 30.20 31.98
N TYR A 116 -36.87 31.48 32.25
CA TYR A 116 -37.88 31.91 33.22
C TYR A 116 -38.88 32.90 32.61
N SER A 117 -40.13 32.87 33.10
CA SER A 117 -41.16 33.86 32.78
C SER A 117 -40.92 35.21 33.50
N ALA A 118 -41.77 36.20 33.22
CA ALA A 118 -41.78 37.50 33.88
C ALA A 118 -42.01 37.39 35.39
N GLU A 119 -42.83 36.42 35.81
CA GLU A 119 -43.17 36.12 37.20
C GLU A 119 -42.06 35.33 37.93
N GLY A 120 -41.04 34.87 37.19
CA GLY A 120 -39.90 34.13 37.74
C GLY A 120 -40.07 32.61 37.74
N ASP A 121 -41.14 32.09 37.14
CA ASP A 121 -41.38 30.65 37.05
C ASP A 121 -40.48 30.01 35.97
N PRO A 122 -39.91 28.80 36.21
CA PRO A 122 -39.12 28.11 35.21
C PRO A 122 -40.02 27.62 34.06
N VAL A 123 -39.81 28.16 32.87
CA VAL A 123 -40.58 27.82 31.66
C VAL A 123 -39.85 26.85 30.74
N GLY A 124 -38.54 26.64 30.93
CA GLY A 124 -37.78 25.72 30.09
C GLY A 124 -36.34 25.49 30.55
N LEU A 125 -35.76 24.39 30.06
CA LEU A 125 -34.39 23.98 30.36
C LEU A 125 -33.68 23.50 29.08
N LEU A 126 -32.60 24.20 28.72
CA LEU A 126 -31.69 23.77 27.65
C LEU A 126 -30.52 23.03 28.29
N ALA A 127 -30.32 21.76 27.93
CA ALA A 127 -29.12 21.02 28.26
C ALA A 127 -28.13 21.15 27.11
N VAL A 128 -27.05 21.90 27.33
CA VAL A 128 -26.08 22.26 26.30
C VAL A 128 -24.81 21.45 26.47
N GLU A 129 -24.44 20.71 25.43
CA GLU A 129 -23.15 20.02 25.34
C GLU A 129 -22.28 20.76 24.34
N VAL A 130 -21.20 21.39 24.83
CA VAL A 130 -20.22 22.06 24.00
C VAL A 130 -19.06 21.12 23.71
N GLY A 131 -18.90 20.78 22.43
CA GLY A 131 -17.99 19.73 21.97
C GLY A 131 -17.26 20.09 20.69
N VAL A 132 -16.60 19.10 20.10
CA VAL A 132 -16.15 19.20 18.71
C VAL A 132 -17.33 18.92 17.77
N ASP A 133 -17.28 19.43 16.55
CA ASP A 133 -18.26 19.06 15.52
C ASP A 133 -18.01 17.61 15.06
N THR A 134 -18.67 16.67 15.75
CA THR A 134 -18.60 15.24 15.42
C THR A 134 -19.17 14.95 14.03
N GLY A 135 -20.08 15.79 13.54
CA GLY A 135 -20.62 15.72 12.20
C GLY A 135 -19.53 15.98 11.16
N ASP A 136 -18.75 17.04 11.33
CA ASP A 136 -17.64 17.37 10.42
C ASP A 136 -16.52 16.33 10.49
N ILE A 137 -16.13 15.90 11.69
CA ILE A 137 -15.15 14.82 11.87
C ILE A 137 -15.61 13.55 11.12
N SER A 138 -16.88 13.17 11.28
CA SER A 138 -17.42 11.98 10.60
C SER A 138 -17.39 12.10 9.07
N ARG A 139 -17.63 13.31 8.54
CA ARG A 139 -17.52 13.60 7.10
C ARG A 139 -16.07 13.53 6.62
N SER A 140 -15.12 14.11 7.36
CA SER A 140 -13.69 14.05 7.05
C SER A 140 -13.17 12.62 7.04
N ILE A 141 -13.53 11.80 8.04
CA ILE A 141 -13.14 10.38 8.09
C ILE A 141 -13.69 9.62 6.89
N ARG A 142 -14.98 9.78 6.58
CA ARG A 142 -15.63 9.09 5.46
C ARG A 142 -15.03 9.47 4.10
N ALA A 143 -14.63 10.73 3.93
CA ALA A 143 -13.94 11.20 2.74
C ALA A 143 -12.51 10.64 2.63
N ALA A 144 -11.78 10.55 3.73
CA ALA A 144 -10.39 10.11 3.75
C ALA A 144 -10.20 8.58 3.73
N ILE A 145 -11.20 7.84 4.24
CA ILE A 145 -11.20 6.37 4.36
C ILE A 145 -12.61 5.82 4.03
N PRO A 146 -12.98 5.74 2.74
CA PRO A 146 -14.32 5.34 2.32
C PRO A 146 -14.70 3.89 2.70
N SER A 147 -13.70 3.02 2.89
CA SER A 147 -13.88 1.63 3.31
C SER A 147 -14.18 1.44 4.80
N SER A 148 -14.08 2.50 5.60
CA SER A 148 -14.30 2.44 7.04
C SER A 148 -15.78 2.68 7.41
N ASN A 149 -16.24 2.03 8.47
CA ASN A 149 -17.55 2.28 9.07
C ASN A 149 -17.37 2.84 10.48
N VAL A 150 -16.73 4.00 10.57
CA VAL A 150 -16.48 4.70 11.83
C VAL A 150 -17.64 5.62 12.17
N ARG A 151 -18.11 5.54 13.41
CA ARG A 151 -19.06 6.47 14.03
C ARG A 151 -18.31 7.33 15.03
N VAL A 152 -18.65 8.62 15.02
CA VAL A 152 -18.05 9.64 15.90
C VAL A 152 -19.18 10.21 16.74
N ASP A 153 -19.10 10.01 18.04
CA ASP A 153 -20.03 10.58 19.02
C ASP A 153 -19.28 11.45 20.03
N SER A 154 -19.98 12.37 20.67
CA SER A 154 -19.51 13.05 21.87
C SER A 154 -20.09 12.35 23.10
N VAL A 155 -19.25 12.08 24.10
CA VAL A 155 -19.66 11.50 25.39
C VAL A 155 -18.88 12.18 26.49
N ASN A 156 -19.56 12.95 27.36
CA ASN A 156 -18.95 13.68 28.47
C ASN A 156 -17.79 14.59 28.02
N GLY A 157 -17.95 15.29 26.90
CA GLY A 157 -16.91 16.16 26.33
C GLY A 157 -15.70 15.42 25.73
N ARG A 158 -15.77 14.09 25.57
CA ARG A 158 -14.78 13.26 24.89
C ARG A 158 -15.29 12.77 23.55
N VAL A 159 -14.41 12.62 22.57
CA VAL A 159 -14.75 12.02 21.27
C VAL A 159 -14.70 10.51 21.40
N ARG A 160 -15.84 9.85 21.23
CA ARG A 160 -15.92 8.39 21.15
C ARG A 160 -15.87 7.96 19.68
N LEU A 161 -14.87 7.15 19.36
CA LEU A 161 -14.72 6.51 18.05
C LEU A 161 -15.19 5.07 18.16
N SER A 162 -16.18 4.67 17.36
CA SER A 162 -16.72 3.31 17.36
C SER A 162 -16.95 2.81 15.94
N GLY A 163 -17.21 1.51 15.79
CA GLY A 163 -17.42 0.89 14.48
C GLY A 163 -16.16 0.19 13.99
N THR A 164 -15.99 0.08 12.68
CA THR A 164 -15.03 -0.86 12.08
C THR A 164 -14.06 -0.22 11.11
N VAL A 165 -12.80 -0.66 11.16
CA VAL A 165 -11.74 -0.30 10.22
C VAL A 165 -11.11 -1.57 9.63
N THR A 166 -10.54 -1.45 8.43
CA THR A 166 -10.01 -2.59 7.65
C THR A 166 -8.62 -3.04 8.09
N ASP A 167 -7.84 -2.15 8.68
CA ASP A 167 -6.43 -2.35 8.98
C ASP A 167 -5.93 -1.31 10.00
N ALA A 168 -4.74 -1.56 10.56
CA ALA A 168 -4.14 -0.69 11.57
C ALA A 168 -3.72 0.68 11.02
N VAL A 169 -3.35 0.77 9.74
CA VAL A 169 -2.93 2.03 9.10
C VAL A 169 -4.12 2.97 8.97
N SER A 170 -5.27 2.45 8.54
CA SER A 170 -6.54 3.15 8.51
C SER A 170 -6.93 3.65 9.90
N MET A 171 -6.75 2.82 10.95
CA MET A 171 -7.01 3.24 12.33
C MET A 171 -6.15 4.44 12.77
N GLN A 172 -4.84 4.39 12.50
CA GLN A 172 -3.93 5.49 12.81
C GLN A 172 -4.32 6.77 12.08
N LYS A 173 -4.72 6.65 10.81
CA LYS A 173 -5.20 7.79 10.01
C LYS A 173 -6.49 8.39 10.57
N VAL A 174 -7.42 7.58 11.10
CA VAL A 174 -8.61 8.09 11.81
C VAL A 174 -8.20 8.93 13.02
N LEU A 175 -7.28 8.42 13.85
CA LEU A 175 -6.81 9.14 15.03
C LEU A 175 -6.16 10.47 14.66
N GLN A 176 -5.32 10.47 13.62
CA GLN A 176 -4.67 11.68 13.10
C GLN A 176 -5.68 12.73 12.59
N ILE A 177 -6.77 12.31 11.96
CA ILE A 177 -7.84 13.23 11.53
C ILE A 177 -8.51 13.88 12.74
N VAL A 178 -8.81 13.11 13.79
CA VAL A 178 -9.46 13.63 15.01
C VAL A 178 -8.56 14.62 15.75
N GLU A 179 -7.26 14.36 15.79
CA GLU A 179 -6.27 15.26 16.42
C GLU A 179 -6.27 16.67 15.79
N GLN A 180 -6.59 16.80 14.49
CA GLN A 180 -6.66 18.10 13.81
C GLN A 180 -7.78 19.00 14.35
N TYR A 181 -8.76 18.46 15.07
CA TYR A 181 -9.89 19.19 15.65
C TYR A 181 -9.62 19.66 17.09
N GLY A 182 -8.36 19.94 17.42
CA GLY A 182 -7.96 20.48 18.73
C GLY A 182 -7.62 19.41 19.77
N SER A 183 -7.15 18.25 19.33
CA SER A 183 -6.72 17.13 20.19
C SER A 183 -7.68 16.83 21.35
N PRO A 184 -8.98 16.58 21.07
CA PRO A 184 -9.93 16.25 22.12
C PRO A 184 -9.54 14.94 22.81
N ALA A 185 -9.96 14.75 24.06
CA ALA A 185 -9.78 13.45 24.72
C ALA A 185 -10.56 12.37 23.95
N ILE A 186 -9.87 11.30 23.52
CA ILE A 186 -10.43 10.25 22.66
C ILE A 186 -10.73 9.00 23.48
N VAL A 187 -11.93 8.43 23.27
CA VAL A 187 -12.28 7.07 23.69
C VAL A 187 -12.34 6.21 22.44
N ASN A 188 -11.30 5.41 22.20
CA ASN A 188 -11.24 4.53 21.03
C ASN A 188 -11.88 3.17 21.35
N THR A 189 -12.98 2.87 20.67
CA THR A 189 -13.71 1.58 20.71
C THR A 189 -13.90 1.03 19.30
N MET A 190 -13.07 1.44 18.34
CA MET A 190 -13.08 0.88 16.99
C MET A 190 -12.56 -0.56 17.02
N THR A 191 -13.14 -1.42 16.20
CA THR A 191 -12.68 -2.80 16.00
C THR A 191 -12.10 -2.97 14.60
N LEU A 192 -11.12 -3.87 14.47
CA LEU A 192 -10.62 -4.28 13.16
C LEU A 192 -11.55 -5.38 12.63
N VAL A 193 -12.23 -5.14 11.51
CA VAL A 193 -12.95 -6.21 10.81
C VAL A 193 -11.92 -6.95 9.98
N GLY A 194 -11.65 -8.21 10.37
CA GLY A 194 -10.84 -9.19 9.64
C GLY A 194 -9.81 -8.58 8.70
N GLY A 195 -8.61 -8.31 9.22
CA GLY A 195 -7.55 -7.68 8.44
C GLY A 195 -7.29 -8.44 7.14
N GLN A 196 -7.03 -7.71 6.06
CA GLN A 196 -6.65 -8.31 4.78
C GLN A 196 -5.45 -9.21 5.01
N GLN A 197 -5.59 -10.49 4.63
CA GLN A 197 -4.51 -11.46 4.70
C GLN A 197 -3.73 -11.41 3.39
N VAL A 198 -2.41 -11.40 3.50
CA VAL A 198 -1.49 -11.46 2.39
C VAL A 198 -0.73 -12.76 2.49
N ASN A 199 -0.86 -13.56 1.45
CA ASN A 199 0.00 -14.71 1.19
C ASN A 199 1.19 -14.24 0.35
N LEU A 200 2.40 -14.59 0.76
CA LEU A 200 3.63 -14.28 0.04
C LEU A 200 4.29 -15.58 -0.42
N GLU A 201 4.42 -15.71 -1.74
CA GLU A 201 5.19 -16.76 -2.40
C GLU A 201 6.54 -16.17 -2.82
N VAL A 202 7.64 -16.76 -2.34
CA VAL A 202 9.01 -16.37 -2.72
C VAL A 202 9.69 -17.55 -3.40
N ARG A 203 10.37 -17.31 -4.50
CA ARG A 203 11.14 -18.32 -5.24
C ARG A 203 12.58 -17.86 -5.36
N ILE A 204 13.51 -18.67 -4.86
CA ILE A 204 14.93 -18.38 -4.86
C ILE A 204 15.60 -19.37 -5.80
N LEU A 205 16.12 -18.87 -6.91
CA LEU A 205 16.63 -19.66 -8.03
C LEU A 205 18.12 -19.43 -8.23
N GLU A 206 18.86 -20.48 -8.52
CA GLU A 206 20.25 -20.42 -8.96
C GLU A 206 20.36 -20.99 -10.37
N ALA A 207 20.87 -20.19 -11.32
CA ALA A 207 21.06 -20.60 -12.70
C ALA A 207 22.55 -20.71 -13.03
N GLN A 208 22.92 -21.70 -13.83
CA GLN A 208 24.29 -21.84 -14.36
C GLN A 208 24.34 -21.31 -15.79
N ARG A 209 25.13 -20.27 -16.04
CA ARG A 209 25.18 -19.60 -17.35
C ARG A 209 25.92 -20.42 -18.40
N ASP A 210 26.91 -21.21 -17.99
CA ASP A 210 27.77 -21.97 -18.89
C ASP A 210 27.06 -23.19 -19.52
N ALA A 211 26.19 -23.86 -18.76
CA ALA A 211 25.41 -25.00 -19.25
C ALA A 211 24.45 -24.59 -20.38
N GLY A 212 23.81 -23.42 -20.26
CA GLY A 212 22.94 -22.86 -21.32
C GLY A 212 23.69 -22.54 -22.61
N ARG A 213 24.89 -21.95 -22.51
CA ARG A 213 25.73 -21.61 -23.67
C ARG A 213 26.25 -22.85 -24.42
N GLN A 214 26.70 -23.88 -23.70
CA GLN A 214 27.22 -25.12 -24.30
C GLN A 214 26.12 -25.95 -24.98
N LEU A 215 24.88 -25.84 -24.51
CA LEU A 215 23.69 -26.46 -25.12
C LEU A 215 23.07 -25.61 -26.25
N GLY A 216 23.68 -24.47 -26.61
CA GLY A 216 23.18 -23.57 -27.65
C GLY A 216 21.93 -22.78 -27.27
N ILE A 217 21.56 -22.77 -25.98
CA ILE A 217 20.40 -22.04 -25.45
C ILE A 217 20.87 -20.61 -25.14
N GLN A 218 20.69 -19.71 -26.11
CA GLN A 218 20.64 -18.29 -25.80
C GLN A 218 19.39 -18.08 -24.92
N TRP A 219 19.53 -17.38 -23.78
CA TRP A 219 18.38 -17.13 -22.88
C TRP A 219 17.22 -16.41 -23.60
N GLY A 220 17.47 -15.80 -24.77
CA GLY A 220 16.47 -15.57 -25.81
C GLY A 220 16.67 -16.55 -26.97
N GLY A 221 15.75 -17.50 -27.13
CA GLY A 221 15.81 -18.58 -28.12
C GLY A 221 14.60 -19.50 -28.02
N ASP A 222 14.46 -20.43 -28.96
CA ASP A 222 13.37 -21.42 -28.98
C ASP A 222 13.56 -22.45 -27.85
N VAL A 223 12.59 -22.53 -26.94
CA VAL A 223 12.54 -23.55 -25.89
C VAL A 223 11.28 -24.38 -26.08
N GLY A 224 11.42 -25.53 -26.74
CA GLY A 224 10.31 -26.47 -26.92
C GLY A 224 9.31 -26.07 -28.01
N GLY A 225 9.77 -25.44 -29.10
CA GLY A 225 8.92 -25.00 -30.22
C GLY A 225 8.22 -23.66 -29.98
N VAL A 226 8.56 -22.97 -28.88
CA VAL A 226 8.08 -21.63 -28.56
C VAL A 226 9.28 -20.68 -28.50
N GLY A 227 9.36 -19.77 -29.46
CA GLY A 227 10.41 -18.76 -29.54
C GLY A 227 10.23 -17.64 -28.51
N VAL A 228 11.17 -17.50 -27.59
CA VAL A 228 11.21 -16.37 -26.65
C VAL A 228 12.31 -15.40 -27.10
N THR A 229 11.95 -14.25 -27.67
CA THR A 229 12.91 -13.22 -28.10
C THR A 229 13.12 -12.20 -26.98
N ILE A 230 14.30 -12.22 -26.34
CA ILE A 230 14.75 -11.09 -25.52
C ILE A 230 15.25 -10.03 -26.50
N ALA A 231 14.60 -8.86 -26.52
CA ALA A 231 14.92 -7.66 -27.30
C ALA A 231 16.15 -7.78 -28.23
N GLY A 232 15.90 -8.14 -29.49
CA GLY A 232 16.93 -8.36 -30.51
C GLY A 232 16.40 -9.34 -31.54
N GLY A 233 15.72 -8.83 -32.57
CA GLY A 233 15.18 -9.67 -33.65
C GLY A 233 16.27 -10.45 -34.39
N PRO A 234 15.90 -11.39 -35.28
CA PRO A 234 16.83 -12.28 -35.99
C PRO A 234 17.91 -11.56 -36.84
N ASN A 235 17.83 -10.24 -36.99
CA ASN A 235 18.78 -9.39 -37.71
C ASN A 235 19.42 -8.30 -36.84
N ALA A 236 19.27 -8.34 -35.51
CA ALA A 236 19.97 -7.44 -34.61
C ALA A 236 21.42 -7.93 -34.43
N PRO A 237 22.43 -7.04 -34.47
CA PRO A 237 23.81 -7.42 -34.14
C PRO A 237 23.81 -8.08 -32.77
N ALA A 238 24.55 -9.17 -32.61
CA ALA A 238 24.60 -9.98 -31.39
C ALA A 238 24.74 -9.08 -30.16
N ALA A 239 23.59 -8.79 -29.53
CA ALA A 239 23.55 -7.97 -28.34
C ALA A 239 24.16 -8.79 -27.22
N ASP A 240 24.88 -8.10 -26.34
CA ASP A 240 25.53 -8.67 -25.17
C ASP A 240 24.56 -9.63 -24.47
N ALA A 241 24.98 -10.89 -24.30
CA ALA A 241 24.07 -11.95 -23.87
C ALA A 241 23.40 -11.57 -22.54
N GLY A 242 22.08 -11.32 -22.56
CA GLY A 242 21.33 -10.91 -21.37
C GLY A 242 21.52 -11.87 -20.20
N SER A 243 21.44 -11.34 -18.97
CA SER A 243 21.53 -12.16 -17.75
C SER A 243 20.27 -13.01 -17.56
N PHE A 244 20.34 -14.07 -16.76
CA PHE A 244 19.18 -14.89 -16.40
C PHE A 244 18.09 -14.07 -15.70
N ALA A 245 18.46 -13.09 -14.87
CA ALA A 245 17.51 -12.14 -14.28
C ALA A 245 16.76 -11.34 -15.35
N SER A 246 17.46 -10.87 -16.40
CA SER A 246 16.84 -10.14 -17.52
C SER A 246 15.87 -11.02 -18.31
N PHE A 247 16.22 -12.30 -18.50
CA PHE A 247 15.31 -13.29 -19.08
C PHE A 247 14.06 -13.48 -18.22
N ILE A 248 14.21 -13.71 -16.90
CA ILE A 248 13.07 -13.88 -15.99
C ILE A 248 12.18 -12.63 -15.97
N THR A 249 12.74 -11.42 -15.99
CA THR A 249 11.95 -10.18 -16.12
C THR A 249 11.16 -10.13 -17.44
N SER A 250 11.72 -10.63 -18.55
CA SER A 250 11.02 -10.69 -19.85
C SER A 250 9.84 -11.68 -19.84
N VAL A 251 9.98 -12.79 -19.11
CA VAL A 251 8.91 -13.79 -18.93
C VAL A 251 7.83 -13.25 -17.99
N ILE A 252 8.22 -12.65 -16.86
CA ILE A 252 7.29 -12.04 -15.88
C ILE A 252 6.47 -10.91 -16.52
N SER A 253 7.08 -10.11 -17.41
CA SER A 253 6.37 -9.02 -18.10
C SER A 253 5.41 -9.50 -19.19
N GLY A 254 5.32 -10.81 -19.45
CA GLY A 254 4.37 -11.41 -20.38
C GLY A 254 4.76 -11.27 -21.86
N VAL A 255 5.97 -10.75 -22.15
CA VAL A 255 6.47 -10.57 -23.53
C VAL A 255 6.64 -11.92 -24.25
N SER A 256 6.88 -13.01 -23.50
CA SER A 256 7.10 -14.36 -24.03
C SER A 256 5.82 -15.16 -24.29
N GLY A 257 4.66 -14.76 -23.76
CA GLY A 257 3.41 -15.52 -23.89
C GLY A 257 3.36 -16.87 -23.15
N VAL A 258 4.37 -17.20 -22.35
CA VAL A 258 4.50 -18.48 -21.62
C VAL A 258 4.44 -18.22 -20.11
N SER A 259 3.86 -19.15 -19.34
CA SER A 259 3.81 -19.01 -17.88
C SER A 259 5.20 -19.14 -17.26
N LEU A 260 5.47 -18.32 -16.25
CA LEU A 260 6.73 -18.33 -15.48
C LEU A 260 7.04 -19.73 -14.93
N THR A 261 6.03 -20.40 -14.38
CA THR A 261 6.16 -21.74 -13.81
C THR A 261 6.53 -22.78 -14.86
N ALA A 262 5.87 -22.79 -16.03
CA ALA A 262 6.21 -23.75 -17.09
C ALA A 262 7.65 -23.55 -17.60
N THR A 263 8.08 -22.30 -17.70
CA THR A 263 9.44 -21.96 -18.12
C THR A 263 10.48 -22.45 -17.12
N ILE A 264 10.28 -22.20 -15.82
CA ILE A 264 11.21 -22.67 -14.78
C ILE A 264 11.27 -24.19 -14.76
N ASN A 265 10.12 -24.88 -14.80
CA ASN A 265 10.07 -26.35 -14.80
C ASN A 265 10.81 -26.96 -16.01
N ALA A 266 10.69 -26.35 -17.19
CA ALA A 266 11.40 -26.80 -18.39
C ALA A 266 12.93 -26.61 -18.27
N LEU A 267 13.38 -25.53 -17.62
CA LEU A 267 14.79 -25.25 -17.37
C LEU A 267 15.38 -26.16 -16.29
N GLU A 268 14.61 -26.48 -15.25
CA GLU A 268 14.98 -27.46 -14.23
C GLU A 268 15.08 -28.87 -14.81
N ALA A 269 14.17 -29.27 -15.70
CA ALA A 269 14.24 -30.56 -16.40
C ALA A 269 15.51 -30.73 -17.25
N LYS A 270 16.12 -29.61 -17.67
CA LYS A 270 17.40 -29.56 -18.38
C LYS A 270 18.59 -29.29 -17.46
N SER A 271 18.40 -29.26 -16.14
CA SER A 271 19.43 -28.97 -15.13
C SER A 271 20.11 -27.60 -15.30
N LEU A 272 19.46 -26.63 -15.94
CA LEU A 272 20.00 -25.29 -16.20
C LEU A 272 19.74 -24.32 -15.05
N VAL A 273 18.64 -24.55 -14.34
CA VAL A 273 18.20 -23.79 -13.17
C VAL A 273 17.98 -24.78 -12.04
N ARG A 274 18.24 -24.32 -10.82
CA ARG A 274 17.98 -25.05 -9.59
C ARG A 274 17.23 -24.14 -8.63
N THR A 275 16.02 -24.54 -8.23
CA THR A 275 15.33 -23.90 -7.11
C THR A 275 16.05 -24.22 -5.81
N LEU A 276 16.45 -23.17 -5.08
CA LEU A 276 17.07 -23.28 -3.76
C LEU A 276 16.02 -23.39 -2.66
N ALA A 277 14.95 -22.61 -2.78
CA ALA A 277 13.87 -22.55 -1.81
C ALA A 277 12.61 -21.92 -2.42
N GLU A 278 11.44 -22.38 -1.95
CA GLU A 278 10.13 -21.83 -2.28
C GLU A 278 9.28 -21.65 -1.00
N PRO A 279 9.64 -20.71 -0.09
CA PRO A 279 8.83 -20.47 1.09
C PRO A 279 7.50 -19.78 0.73
N ASN A 280 6.45 -20.20 1.43
CA ASN A 280 5.11 -19.68 1.29
C ASN A 280 4.52 -19.41 2.68
N LEU A 281 4.16 -18.15 2.96
CA LEU A 281 3.69 -17.73 4.28
C LEU A 281 2.54 -16.71 4.15
N THR A 282 1.55 -16.82 5.03
CA THR A 282 0.40 -15.90 5.09
C THR A 282 0.42 -15.12 6.39
N THR A 283 0.17 -13.81 6.32
CA THR A 283 0.01 -12.95 7.50
C THR A 283 -1.01 -11.84 7.26
N LEU A 284 -1.37 -11.12 8.32
CA LEU A 284 -2.23 -9.94 8.25
C LEU A 284 -1.45 -8.73 7.74
N SER A 285 -2.14 -7.82 7.06
CA SER A 285 -1.59 -6.50 6.73
C SER A 285 -1.13 -5.76 7.99
N GLY A 286 0.12 -5.30 7.97
CA GLY A 286 0.80 -4.59 9.05
C GLY A 286 1.44 -5.50 10.11
N VAL A 287 1.36 -6.83 9.95
CA VAL A 287 1.86 -7.79 10.94
C VAL A 287 3.04 -8.57 10.36
N GLU A 288 4.20 -8.45 11.00
CA GLU A 288 5.39 -9.23 10.66
C GLU A 288 5.10 -10.73 10.85
N ALA A 289 5.51 -11.53 9.88
CA ALA A 289 5.53 -12.97 9.98
C ALA A 289 6.91 -13.51 9.63
N SER A 290 7.28 -14.58 10.34
CA SER A 290 8.53 -15.29 10.11
C SER A 290 8.29 -16.78 9.91
N PHE A 291 9.10 -17.37 9.04
CA PHE A 291 9.15 -18.79 8.76
C PHE A 291 10.60 -19.24 8.77
N LEU A 292 10.88 -20.35 9.45
CA LEU A 292 12.19 -21.01 9.43
C LEU A 292 11.96 -22.50 9.17
N ALA A 293 12.54 -23.01 8.09
CA ALA A 293 12.65 -24.43 7.81
C ALA A 293 14.12 -24.80 7.72
N GLY A 294 14.62 -25.54 8.71
CA GLY A 294 16.05 -25.74 8.86
C GLY A 294 16.43 -26.52 10.10
N GLY A 295 17.68 -26.36 10.52
CA GLY A 295 18.23 -26.94 11.73
C GLY A 295 19.16 -25.97 12.47
N GLN A 296 19.71 -26.42 13.58
CA GLN A 296 20.70 -25.66 14.35
C GLN A 296 22.02 -26.40 14.38
N VAL A 297 23.13 -25.66 14.25
CA VAL A 297 24.48 -26.22 14.42
C VAL A 297 25.14 -25.54 15.61
N PRO A 298 25.74 -26.30 16.54
CA PRO A 298 26.54 -25.72 17.62
C PRO A 298 27.86 -25.18 17.06
N ILE A 299 28.18 -23.94 17.41
CA ILE A 299 29.44 -23.26 17.15
C ILE A 299 30.16 -23.11 18.48
N ARG A 300 31.42 -23.53 18.54
CA ARG A 300 32.26 -23.34 19.72
C ARG A 300 32.81 -21.92 19.71
N THR A 301 32.55 -21.15 20.75
CA THR A 301 33.14 -19.83 20.97
C THR A 301 33.92 -19.86 22.27
N ASN A 302 35.13 -19.32 22.27
CA ASN A 302 35.92 -19.22 23.50
C ASN A 302 35.65 -17.85 24.15
N ASP A 303 35.36 -17.82 25.45
CA ASP A 303 35.25 -16.58 26.20
C ASP A 303 36.64 -15.94 26.44
N VAL A 304 36.65 -14.74 27.02
CA VAL A 304 37.88 -13.97 27.30
C VAL A 304 38.81 -14.67 28.29
N ASN A 305 38.29 -15.65 29.05
CA ASN A 305 39.01 -16.45 30.04
C ASN A 305 39.45 -17.82 29.48
N GLY A 306 39.19 -18.10 28.19
CA GLY A 306 39.54 -19.35 27.53
C GLY A 306 38.52 -20.50 27.71
N ASN A 307 37.34 -20.24 28.29
CA ASN A 307 36.30 -21.25 28.42
C ASN A 307 35.55 -21.42 27.09
N SER A 308 35.41 -22.66 26.61
CA SER A 308 34.60 -22.96 25.44
C SER A 308 33.11 -22.98 25.77
N THR A 309 32.36 -22.06 25.19
CA THR A 309 30.89 -22.00 25.23
C THR A 309 30.33 -22.49 23.89
N LEU A 310 29.21 -23.22 23.92
CA LEU A 310 28.50 -23.62 22.71
C LEU A 310 27.41 -22.58 22.40
N THR A 311 27.46 -21.98 21.22
CA THR A 311 26.43 -21.08 20.68
C THR A 311 25.77 -21.74 19.49
N TYR A 312 24.45 -21.87 19.49
CA TYR A 312 23.72 -22.47 18.36
C TYR A 312 23.42 -21.43 17.29
N ARG A 313 23.65 -21.79 16.02
CA ARG A 313 23.30 -20.98 14.86
C ARG A 313 22.34 -21.75 13.96
N ASP A 314 21.25 -21.10 13.59
CA ASP A 314 20.27 -21.64 12.65
C ASP A 314 20.83 -21.68 11.23
N PHE A 315 20.44 -22.70 10.47
CA PHE A 315 20.63 -22.76 9.03
C PHE A 315 19.40 -23.35 8.35
N GLY A 316 19.19 -23.02 7.07
CA GLY A 316 18.06 -23.48 6.28
C GLY A 316 17.43 -22.32 5.52
N VAL A 317 16.11 -22.39 5.33
CA VAL A 317 15.34 -21.33 4.67
C VAL A 317 14.65 -20.50 5.74
N ARG A 318 15.01 -19.22 5.85
CA ARG A 318 14.32 -18.26 6.70
C ARG A 318 13.65 -17.20 5.82
N LEU A 319 12.39 -16.91 6.09
CA LEU A 319 11.68 -15.79 5.47
C LEU A 319 11.08 -14.94 6.58
N VAL A 320 11.43 -13.67 6.61
CA VAL A 320 10.74 -12.66 7.42
C VAL A 320 10.09 -11.69 6.45
N PHE A 321 8.81 -11.40 6.63
CA PHE A 321 8.15 -10.38 5.82
C PHE A 321 7.04 -9.64 6.58
N THR A 322 6.85 -8.38 6.21
CA THR A 322 5.80 -7.51 6.73
C THR A 322 5.08 -6.87 5.55
N PRO A 323 3.83 -7.28 5.27
CA PRO A 323 3.04 -6.69 4.19
C PRO A 323 2.23 -5.49 4.70
N ALA A 324 1.97 -4.53 3.83
CA ALA A 324 1.02 -3.45 4.05
C ALA A 324 0.17 -3.30 2.79
N VAL A 325 -1.14 -3.54 2.92
CA VAL A 325 -2.07 -3.38 1.80
C VAL A 325 -2.46 -1.91 1.70
N LEU A 326 -2.29 -1.35 0.50
CA LEU A 326 -2.59 0.03 0.16
C LEU A 326 -3.88 0.12 -0.67
N ASN A 327 -4.25 1.35 -1.02
CA ASN A 327 -5.31 1.61 -1.99
C ASN A 327 -4.99 0.96 -3.37
N ASP A 328 -6.04 0.72 -4.17
CA ASP A 328 -5.94 0.13 -5.51
C ASP A 328 -5.37 -1.30 -5.58
N LYS A 329 -5.52 -2.11 -4.52
CA LYS A 329 -5.01 -3.49 -4.44
C LYS A 329 -3.48 -3.59 -4.61
N ARG A 330 -2.74 -2.54 -4.24
CA ARG A 330 -1.28 -2.58 -4.14
C ARG A 330 -0.88 -3.06 -2.75
N ILE A 331 0.25 -3.76 -2.69
CA ILE A 331 0.76 -4.40 -1.49
C ILE A 331 2.24 -4.02 -1.43
N GLN A 332 2.60 -3.22 -0.42
CA GLN A 332 3.98 -2.97 -0.07
C GLN A 332 4.46 -4.09 0.83
N ILE A 333 5.67 -4.59 0.60
CA ILE A 333 6.22 -5.73 1.30
C ILE A 333 7.65 -5.41 1.64
N GLN A 334 7.98 -5.42 2.92
CA GLN A 334 9.35 -5.52 3.38
C GLN A 334 9.67 -7.00 3.59
N LEU A 335 10.73 -7.50 2.97
CA LEU A 335 11.09 -8.91 2.98
C LEU A 335 12.59 -9.13 3.20
N THR A 336 12.90 -10.14 4.00
CA THR A 336 14.26 -10.57 4.31
C THR A 336 14.40 -12.09 4.19
N PRO A 337 14.42 -12.65 2.97
CA PRO A 337 14.66 -14.06 2.75
C PRO A 337 16.14 -14.39 2.93
N GLU A 338 16.42 -15.50 3.62
CA GLU A 338 17.74 -16.10 3.78
C GLU A 338 17.68 -17.59 3.43
N VAL A 339 18.66 -18.04 2.65
CA VAL A 339 18.93 -19.46 2.43
C VAL A 339 20.36 -19.74 2.87
N SER A 340 20.49 -20.57 3.91
CA SER A 340 21.76 -21.00 4.46
C SER A 340 21.90 -22.52 4.43
N SER A 341 23.10 -22.98 4.10
CA SER A 341 23.46 -24.40 4.09
C SER A 341 24.85 -24.59 4.68
N ILE A 342 25.12 -25.75 5.26
CA ILE A 342 26.47 -26.12 5.70
C ILE A 342 27.30 -26.45 4.45
N GLY A 343 28.29 -25.61 4.16
CA GLY A 343 29.21 -25.75 3.04
C GLY A 343 30.39 -26.69 3.31
N GLY A 344 30.61 -27.06 4.58
CA GLY A 344 31.65 -27.99 5.01
C GLY A 344 32.06 -27.74 6.45
N PHE A 345 33.19 -28.33 6.85
CA PHE A 345 33.82 -28.12 8.15
C PHE A 345 35.27 -27.72 7.96
N THR A 346 35.79 -26.83 8.81
CA THR A 346 37.22 -26.52 8.87
C THR A 346 38.01 -27.73 9.38
N ALA A 347 39.35 -27.67 9.29
CA ALA A 347 40.22 -28.71 9.86
C ALA A 347 40.05 -28.89 11.38
N THR A 348 39.58 -27.85 12.08
CA THR A 348 39.25 -27.86 13.52
C THR A 348 37.84 -28.39 13.81
N GLY A 349 37.05 -28.68 12.78
CA GLY A 349 35.69 -29.21 12.89
C GLY A 349 34.59 -28.13 12.99
N ASP A 350 34.91 -26.87 12.71
CA ASP A 350 33.94 -25.77 12.78
C ASP A 350 33.12 -25.69 11.49
N PRO A 351 31.79 -25.51 11.57
CA PRO A 351 30.93 -25.47 10.39
C PRO A 351 31.16 -24.19 9.57
N VAL A 352 31.30 -24.36 8.25
CA VAL A 352 31.33 -23.25 7.29
C VAL A 352 29.94 -23.13 6.68
N PHE A 353 29.36 -21.93 6.68
CA PHE A 353 28.02 -21.69 6.13
C PHE A 353 28.09 -20.96 4.80
N ASN A 354 27.35 -21.47 3.81
CA ASN A 354 27.03 -20.74 2.61
C ASN A 354 25.69 -20.05 2.84
N THR A 355 25.67 -18.72 2.90
CA THR A 355 24.46 -17.93 3.19
C THR A 355 24.15 -17.01 2.01
N ARG A 356 22.90 -17.01 1.58
CA ARG A 356 22.34 -16.08 0.60
C ARG A 356 21.25 -15.31 1.30
N THR A 357 21.37 -13.99 1.37
CA THR A 357 20.40 -13.13 2.05
C THR A 357 20.08 -11.92 1.19
N LEU A 358 18.87 -11.41 1.33
CA LEU A 358 18.38 -10.21 0.66
C LEU A 358 17.58 -9.40 1.67
N ASP A 359 17.69 -8.08 1.63
CA ASP A 359 16.79 -7.16 2.32
C ASP A 359 16.24 -6.19 1.28
N ALA A 360 14.92 -6.16 1.13
CA ALA A 360 14.28 -5.34 0.12
C ALA A 360 12.85 -4.95 0.52
N THR A 361 12.44 -3.77 0.05
CA THR A 361 11.05 -3.32 0.10
C THR A 361 10.53 -3.15 -1.31
N VAL A 362 9.42 -3.82 -1.64
CA VAL A 362 8.81 -3.79 -2.98
C VAL A 362 7.32 -3.47 -2.89
N GLU A 363 6.75 -2.88 -3.95
CA GLU A 363 5.32 -2.62 -4.08
C GLU A 363 4.79 -3.33 -5.32
N LEU A 364 3.79 -4.21 -5.13
CA LEU A 364 3.25 -5.07 -6.17
C LEU A 364 1.72 -5.09 -6.11
N ARG A 365 1.06 -5.39 -7.23
CA ARG A 365 -0.37 -5.70 -7.23
C ARG A 365 -0.62 -7.13 -6.79
N ASP A 366 -1.84 -7.41 -6.33
CA ASP A 366 -2.33 -8.76 -6.07
C ASP A 366 -2.07 -9.70 -7.28
N GLY A 367 -1.34 -10.79 -7.02
CA GLY A 367 -0.95 -11.80 -8.01
C GLY A 367 0.22 -11.41 -8.93
N GLN A 368 0.79 -10.21 -8.81
CA GLN A 368 1.87 -9.74 -9.67
C GLN A 368 3.23 -10.22 -9.15
N SER A 369 3.99 -10.95 -9.98
CA SER A 369 5.36 -11.35 -9.65
C SER A 369 6.37 -10.25 -9.97
N PHE A 370 7.47 -10.20 -9.21
CA PHE A 370 8.61 -9.31 -9.50
C PHE A 370 9.93 -9.96 -9.07
N ALA A 371 10.97 -9.77 -9.89
CA ALA A 371 12.33 -10.18 -9.58
C ALA A 371 13.02 -9.08 -8.78
N VAL A 372 13.22 -9.32 -7.49
CA VAL A 372 13.69 -8.32 -6.51
C VAL A 372 15.21 -8.16 -6.56
N ALA A 373 15.92 -9.25 -6.85
CA ALA A 373 17.38 -9.26 -6.90
C ALA A 373 17.90 -10.23 -7.96
N GLY A 374 19.04 -9.87 -8.56
CA GLY A 374 19.85 -10.67 -9.47
C GLY A 374 21.34 -10.48 -9.11
N LEU A 375 22.07 -11.56 -8.81
CA LEU A 375 23.51 -11.51 -8.56
C LEU A 375 24.23 -12.49 -9.49
N LEU A 376 25.12 -11.97 -10.33
CA LEU A 376 26.01 -12.76 -11.17
C LEU A 376 27.35 -12.98 -10.44
N GLN A 377 27.72 -14.24 -10.26
CA GLN A 377 29.00 -14.67 -9.74
C GLN A 377 29.78 -15.41 -10.85
N ASN A 378 31.07 -15.12 -10.97
CA ASN A 378 31.97 -15.74 -11.94
C ASN A 378 33.19 -16.28 -11.21
N ASP A 379 33.32 -17.60 -11.16
CA ASP A 379 34.49 -18.30 -10.64
C ASP A 379 35.34 -18.79 -11.82
N THR A 380 36.56 -18.28 -11.96
CA THR A 380 37.51 -18.72 -12.97
C THR A 380 38.68 -19.42 -12.31
N ASN A 381 38.90 -20.69 -12.64
CA ASN A 381 40.00 -21.51 -12.15
C ASN A 381 40.84 -21.99 -13.34
N LEU A 382 42.10 -21.58 -13.40
CA LEU A 382 43.06 -22.05 -14.38
C LEU A 382 44.05 -22.97 -13.65
N ASN A 383 43.94 -24.28 -13.88
CA ASN A 383 44.89 -25.24 -13.36
C ASN A 383 45.87 -25.60 -14.46
N GLN A 384 47.13 -25.26 -14.26
CA GLN A 384 48.18 -25.44 -15.27
C GLN A 384 49.25 -26.36 -14.72
N ASN A 385 49.30 -27.58 -15.25
CA ASN A 385 50.35 -28.55 -14.98
C ASN A 385 51.42 -28.40 -16.08
N GLN A 386 52.66 -28.15 -15.69
CA GLN A 386 53.78 -28.06 -16.63
C GLN A 386 54.99 -28.82 -16.14
N LEU A 387 55.74 -29.43 -17.08
CA LEU A 387 57.04 -30.04 -16.77
C LEU A 387 58.06 -28.95 -16.41
N PRO A 388 58.83 -29.12 -15.32
CA PRO A 388 59.89 -28.17 -14.97
C PRO A 388 60.88 -27.99 -16.13
N TRP A 389 61.37 -26.76 -16.36
CA TRP A 389 62.32 -26.35 -17.42
C TRP A 389 61.80 -26.38 -18.86
N ILE A 390 61.16 -27.46 -19.31
CA ILE A 390 60.74 -27.63 -20.71
C ILE A 390 59.42 -26.89 -20.99
N GLY A 391 58.57 -26.72 -19.97
CA GLY A 391 57.31 -26.01 -20.11
C GLY A 391 57.46 -24.55 -20.56
N ASP A 392 58.54 -23.87 -20.20
CA ASP A 392 58.70 -22.42 -20.43
C ASP A 392 59.41 -22.05 -21.74
N ILE A 393 59.76 -23.05 -22.57
CA ILE A 393 60.35 -22.81 -23.89
C ILE A 393 59.30 -22.16 -24.82
N PRO A 394 59.60 -21.00 -25.43
CA PRO A 394 58.73 -20.40 -26.43
C PRO A 394 58.45 -21.39 -27.57
N VAL A 395 57.22 -21.44 -28.08
CA VAL A 395 56.76 -22.33 -29.17
C VAL A 395 56.65 -23.82 -28.76
N LEU A 396 57.69 -24.42 -28.16
CA LEU A 396 57.73 -25.85 -27.83
C LEU A 396 57.08 -26.21 -26.48
N GLY A 397 56.99 -25.26 -25.55
CA GLY A 397 56.45 -25.49 -24.22
C GLY A 397 54.96 -25.85 -24.17
N SER A 398 54.19 -25.50 -25.21
CA SER A 398 52.76 -25.82 -25.32
C SER A 398 52.46 -27.32 -25.41
N LEU A 399 53.40 -28.12 -25.93
CA LEU A 399 53.29 -29.59 -25.99
C LEU A 399 53.57 -30.27 -24.64
N PHE A 400 54.20 -29.54 -23.70
CA PHE A 400 54.60 -30.02 -22.37
C PHE A 400 53.87 -29.28 -21.23
N LYS A 401 52.80 -28.55 -21.58
CA LYS A 401 51.89 -27.84 -20.68
C LYS A 401 50.49 -28.43 -20.87
N SER A 402 49.86 -28.85 -19.77
CA SER A 402 48.45 -29.20 -19.73
C SER A 402 47.74 -28.17 -18.87
N SER A 403 46.92 -27.33 -19.49
CA SER A 403 46.08 -26.37 -18.79
C SER A 403 44.63 -26.84 -18.84
N SER A 404 44.02 -27.04 -17.68
CA SER A 404 42.57 -27.10 -17.58
C SER A 404 42.04 -25.74 -17.15
N PHE A 405 41.17 -25.17 -17.99
CA PHE A 405 40.46 -23.94 -17.70
C PHE A 405 39.04 -24.29 -17.31
N GLN A 406 38.66 -23.95 -16.08
CA GLN A 406 37.33 -24.16 -15.54
C GLN A 406 36.73 -22.80 -15.18
N LYS A 407 35.73 -22.37 -15.94
CA LYS A 407 34.91 -21.19 -15.66
C LYS A 407 33.53 -21.62 -15.19
N ARG A 408 33.01 -20.98 -14.15
CA ARG A 408 31.69 -21.24 -13.58
C ARG A 408 30.99 -19.91 -13.32
N ASP A 409 30.02 -19.59 -14.16
CA ASP A 409 29.14 -18.44 -14.01
C ASP A 409 27.81 -18.88 -13.36
N THR A 410 27.50 -18.40 -12.15
CA THR A 410 26.24 -18.63 -11.43
C THR A 410 25.45 -17.35 -11.26
N GLU A 411 24.13 -17.41 -11.44
CA GLU A 411 23.23 -16.26 -11.23
C GLU A 411 22.14 -16.61 -10.22
N LEU A 412 22.06 -15.83 -9.13
CA LEU A 412 21.01 -15.94 -8.12
C LEU A 412 19.88 -14.98 -8.45
N VAL A 413 18.64 -15.47 -8.49
CA VAL A 413 17.44 -14.66 -8.73
C VAL A 413 16.43 -14.90 -7.63
N VAL A 414 15.88 -13.82 -7.06
CA VAL A 414 14.79 -13.88 -6.08
C VAL A 414 13.53 -13.29 -6.68
N ILE A 415 12.48 -14.10 -6.79
CA ILE A 415 11.17 -13.72 -7.32
C ILE A 415 10.19 -13.72 -6.17
N VAL A 416 9.32 -12.70 -6.11
CA VAL A 416 8.27 -12.60 -5.09
C VAL A 416 6.92 -12.37 -5.76
N THR A 417 5.88 -13.01 -5.24
CA THR A 417 4.50 -12.90 -5.72
C THR A 417 3.55 -12.81 -4.53
N PRO A 418 2.97 -11.64 -4.22
CA PRO A 418 1.97 -11.53 -3.17
C PRO A 418 0.57 -11.81 -3.69
N ARG A 419 -0.28 -12.37 -2.84
CA ARG A 419 -1.69 -12.62 -3.10
C ARG A 419 -2.54 -12.18 -1.92
N LEU A 420 -3.64 -11.47 -2.17
CA LEU A 420 -4.67 -11.25 -1.17
C LEU A 420 -5.47 -12.54 -1.02
N VAL A 421 -5.48 -13.10 0.19
CA VAL A 421 -6.17 -14.36 0.48
C VAL A 421 -7.29 -14.13 1.48
N GLN A 422 -8.31 -14.97 1.38
CA GLN A 422 -9.41 -15.02 2.33
C GLN A 422 -9.38 -16.38 3.03
N PRO A 423 -9.77 -16.44 4.31
CA PRO A 423 -9.96 -17.71 5.00
C PRO A 423 -10.96 -18.57 4.23
N ALA A 424 -10.66 -19.86 4.12
CA ALA A 424 -11.57 -20.80 3.51
C ALA A 424 -12.88 -20.89 4.31
N THR A 425 -14.00 -21.08 3.60
CA THR A 425 -15.27 -21.34 4.27
C THR A 425 -15.28 -22.75 4.87
N PRO A 426 -15.98 -22.98 6.00
CA PRO A 426 -16.12 -24.32 6.56
C PRO A 426 -16.64 -25.32 5.50
N GLY A 427 -15.87 -26.37 5.23
CA GLY A 427 -16.19 -27.39 4.22
C GLY A 427 -15.59 -27.15 2.83
N GLN A 428 -14.91 -26.02 2.60
CA GLN A 428 -14.13 -25.81 1.38
C GLN A 428 -12.87 -26.69 1.39
N VAL A 429 -12.67 -27.47 0.33
CA VAL A 429 -11.43 -28.25 0.14
C VAL A 429 -10.30 -27.25 -0.10
N LEU A 430 -9.31 -27.25 0.80
CA LEU A 430 -8.11 -26.45 0.67
C LEU A 430 -7.25 -27.04 -0.44
N ALA A 431 -6.79 -26.19 -1.37
CA ALA A 431 -5.76 -26.59 -2.31
C ALA A 431 -4.47 -26.85 -1.53
N SER A 432 -3.93 -28.07 -1.63
CA SER A 432 -2.64 -28.44 -1.05
C SER A 432 -1.52 -28.03 -2.01
N PRO A 433 -0.35 -27.62 -1.51
CA PRO A 433 0.85 -27.48 -2.35
C PRO A 433 1.20 -28.76 -3.14
N LEU A 434 0.70 -29.92 -2.71
CA LEU A 434 0.92 -31.21 -3.37
C LEU A 434 -0.07 -31.49 -4.51
N ASP A 435 -1.14 -30.69 -4.67
CA ASP A 435 -2.11 -30.91 -5.74
C ASP A 435 -1.57 -30.48 -7.12
N ALA A 436 -0.53 -29.63 -7.14
CA ALA A 436 0.13 -29.16 -8.36
C ALA A 436 1.26 -30.08 -8.86
N SER A 437 1.64 -31.12 -8.10
CA SER A 437 2.76 -32.01 -8.41
C SER A 437 2.34 -33.40 -8.90
N ARG A 438 1.07 -33.59 -9.27
CA ARG A 438 0.53 -34.89 -9.70
C ARG A 438 0.17 -34.97 -11.17
#